data_AF-A0A4Y2I0R8-F1
#
_entry.id   AF-A0A4Y2I0R8-F1
#
_cell.length_a   1.000
_cell.length_b   1.000
_cell.length_c   1.000
_cell.angle_alpha   90.00
_cell.angle_beta   90.00
_cell.angle_gamma   90.00
#
_symmetry.space_group_name_H-M   'P 1'
#
loop_
_entity.id
_entity.type
_entity.pdbx_description
1 polymer ?
#
loop_
_entity_poly.entity_id
_entity_poly.type
_entity_poly.pdbx_seq_one_letter_code
_entity_poly.pdbx_strand_id
1 'polypeptide(L)'
;MSLDMKSLMKEYKGPTTRRKILSTVHRIFDPIGFSCPVTLEPKCLLQECWKLGLSWDAELPLLITEKFERWKMKLPKLNALEIPRCVREDFAEDSKLSIRVFCDASQSAYATCIFLRAESADNTSCQLIQARNRVAPLKRSLFHA
;
A
#
# COMPACT_ATOMS: atom_id res chain seq x y z
N MET A 1 2.61 -12.64 -8.56
CA MET A 1 3.88 -12.29 -7.87
C MET A 1 3.70 -12.64 -6.41
N SER A 2 4.43 -13.61 -5.86
CA SER A 2 4.33 -13.93 -4.44
C SER A 2 5.18 -12.94 -3.65
N LEU A 3 4.57 -12.12 -2.81
CA LEU A 3 5.30 -11.37 -1.79
C LEU A 3 5.66 -12.34 -0.67
N ASP A 4 6.93 -12.51 -0.31
CA ASP A 4 7.29 -13.32 0.86
C ASP A 4 7.05 -12.54 2.16
N MET A 5 5.78 -12.53 2.58
CA MET A 5 5.35 -11.87 3.81
C MET A 5 5.80 -12.61 5.06
N LYS A 6 6.16 -13.90 4.97
CA LYS A 6 6.63 -14.68 6.13
C LYS A 6 7.97 -14.15 6.63
N SER A 7 8.83 -13.70 5.72
CA SER A 7 10.11 -13.06 6.08
C SER A 7 9.95 -11.75 6.88
N LEU A 8 8.78 -11.10 6.81
CA LEU A 8 8.45 -9.86 7.52
C LEU A 8 7.89 -10.11 8.93
N MET A 9 7.48 -11.35 9.22
CA MET A 9 7.01 -11.76 10.55
C MET A 9 8.14 -12.09 11.53
N LYS A 10 9.40 -12.00 11.11
CA LYS A 10 10.53 -12.28 12.00
C LYS A 10 10.48 -11.36 13.21
N GLU A 11 10.43 -11.96 14.40
CA GLU A 11 10.53 -11.19 15.64
C GLU A 11 11.88 -10.49 15.72
N TYR A 12 11.84 -9.19 15.92
CA TYR A 12 13.02 -8.39 16.18
C TYR A 12 13.22 -8.31 17.69
N LYS A 13 14.39 -8.73 18.20
CA LYS A 13 14.74 -8.51 19.60
C LYS A 13 14.68 -7.02 19.97
N GLY A 14 14.21 -6.71 21.18
CA GLY A 14 14.12 -5.35 21.73
C GLY A 14 12.85 -4.57 21.32
N PRO A 15 12.69 -3.33 21.81
CA PRO A 15 11.46 -2.55 21.65
C PRO A 15 11.16 -2.22 20.19
N THR A 16 9.90 -1.97 19.86
CA THR A 16 9.50 -1.45 18.55
C THR A 16 9.94 0.01 18.44
N THR A 17 10.63 0.35 17.35
CA THR A 17 11.17 1.69 17.08
C THR A 17 10.69 2.21 15.73
N ARG A 18 10.80 3.53 15.50
CA ARG A 18 10.48 4.13 14.19
C ARG A 18 11.29 3.48 13.06
N ARG A 19 12.57 3.18 13.31
CA ARG A 19 13.45 2.48 12.36
C ARG A 19 12.93 1.08 12.01
N LYS A 20 12.44 0.32 13.00
CA LYS A 20 11.85 -1.01 12.77
C LYS A 20 10.60 -0.93 11.89
N ILE A 21 9.69 0.02 12.15
CA ILE A 21 8.52 0.23 11.28
C ILE A 21 8.96 0.53 9.85
N LEU A 22 9.84 1.53 9.66
CA LEU A 22 10.30 1.94 8.34
C LEU A 22 10.95 0.80 7.57
N SER A 23 11.90 0.11 8.19
CA SER A 23 12.61 -1.01 7.56
C SER A 23 11.66 -2.15 7.18
N THR A 24 10.65 -2.45 8.00
CA THR A 24 9.68 -3.51 7.73
C THR A 24 8.78 -3.16 6.55
N VAL A 25 8.27 -1.92 6.50
CA VAL A 25 7.43 -1.45 5.38
C VAL A 25 8.20 -1.43 4.07
N HIS A 26 9.44 -0.94 4.09
CA HIS A 26 10.28 -0.82 2.89
C HIS A 26 10.79 -2.15 2.34
N ARG A 27 10.70 -3.25 3.10
CA ARG A 27 10.98 -4.60 2.60
C ARG A 27 9.87 -5.14 1.70
N ILE A 28 8.69 -4.52 1.69
CA ILE A 28 7.61 -4.88 0.77
C ILE A 28 7.95 -4.28 -0.60
N PHE A 29 8.49 -5.11 -1.49
CA PHE A 29 8.80 -4.72 -2.86
C PHE A 29 7.58 -4.87 -3.76
N ASP A 30 7.03 -3.76 -4.23
CA ASP A 30 5.78 -3.73 -5.00
C ASP A 30 5.87 -2.74 -6.17
N PRO A 31 6.32 -3.20 -7.36
CA PRO A 31 6.48 -2.34 -8.54
C PRO A 31 5.18 -1.73 -9.07
N ILE A 32 4.08 -2.50 -9.00
CA ILE A 32 2.78 -2.09 -9.55
C ILE A 32 1.88 -1.43 -8.50
N GLY A 33 2.22 -1.52 -7.22
CA GLY A 33 1.50 -0.86 -6.14
C GLY A 33 0.26 -1.61 -5.65
N PHE A 34 0.11 -2.90 -5.93
CA PHE A 34 -1.07 -3.66 -5.49
C PHE A 34 -1.19 -3.77 -3.95
N SER A 35 -0.07 -3.69 -3.25
CA SER A 35 0.01 -3.68 -1.79
C SER A 35 -0.25 -2.29 -1.20
N CYS A 36 -0.53 -1.26 -2.03
CA CYS A 36 -0.86 0.09 -1.56
C CYS A 36 -1.93 0.11 -0.46
N PRO A 37 -3.06 -0.62 -0.54
CA PRO A 37 -4.05 -0.59 0.54
C PRO A 37 -3.47 -1.00 1.90
N VAL A 38 -2.56 -1.98 1.90
CA VAL A 38 -1.96 -2.53 3.13
C VAL A 38 -0.76 -1.72 3.60
N THR A 39 0.04 -1.15 2.69
CA THR A 39 1.22 -0.36 3.07
C THR A 39 0.86 1.05 3.55
N LEU A 40 -0.40 1.48 3.43
CA LEU A 40 -0.81 2.81 3.86
C LEU A 40 -0.79 2.98 5.38
N GLU A 41 -1.39 2.04 6.11
CA GLU A 41 -1.49 2.07 7.58
C GLU A 41 -0.12 2.31 8.25
N PRO A 42 0.95 1.55 7.96
CA PRO A 42 2.22 1.75 8.63
C PRO A 42 2.95 3.03 8.14
N LYS A 43 2.67 3.54 6.93
CA LYS A 43 3.15 4.86 6.50
C LYS A 43 2.50 5.98 7.34
N CYS A 44 1.22 5.85 7.66
CA CYS A 44 0.53 6.76 8.58
C CYS A 44 1.10 6.66 10.00
N LEU A 45 1.39 5.45 10.50
CA LEU A 45 2.05 5.25 11.81
C LEU A 45 3.42 5.91 11.86
N LEU A 46 4.22 5.79 10.78
CA LEU A 46 5.49 6.51 10.69
C LEU A 46 5.27 8.01 10.84
N GLN A 47 4.32 8.58 10.10
CA GLN A 47 4.00 10.01 10.22
C GLN A 47 3.56 10.39 11.64
N GLU A 48 2.78 9.56 12.32
CA GLU A 48 2.39 9.74 13.73
C GLU A 48 3.64 9.81 14.64
N CYS A 49 4.61 8.92 14.45
CA CYS A 49 5.88 8.96 15.17
C CYS A 49 6.67 10.26 14.93
N TRP A 50 6.63 10.80 13.70
CA TRP A 50 7.24 12.10 13.39
C TRP A 50 6.54 13.26 14.09
N LYS A 51 5.21 13.26 14.17
CA LYS A 51 4.43 14.28 14.90
C LYS A 51 4.76 14.31 16.39
N LEU A 52 5.04 13.14 16.97
CA LEU A 52 5.43 13.00 18.38
C LEU A 52 6.90 13.35 18.66
N GLY A 53 7.69 13.68 17.64
CA GLY A 53 9.11 14.05 17.82
C GLY A 53 10.01 12.89 18.27
N LEU A 54 9.58 11.64 18.09
CA LEU A 54 10.34 10.46 18.53
C LEU A 54 11.63 10.30 17.70
N SER A 55 12.72 9.90 18.36
CA SER A 55 13.98 9.57 17.68
C SER A 55 13.86 8.26 16.89
N TRP A 56 14.85 7.95 16.05
CA TRP A 56 14.83 6.75 15.21
C TRP A 56 14.79 5.44 16.00
N ASP A 57 15.49 5.41 17.13
CA ASP A 57 15.76 4.22 17.93
C ASP A 57 15.07 4.27 19.31
N ALA A 58 14.28 5.31 19.58
CA ALA A 58 13.43 5.37 20.76
C ALA A 58 12.34 4.28 20.70
N GLU A 59 12.02 3.75 21.88
CA GLU A 59 10.85 2.88 22.07
C GLU A 59 9.57 3.66 21.78
N LEU A 60 8.69 3.07 20.98
CA LEU A 60 7.42 3.68 20.62
C LEU A 60 6.37 3.48 21.72
N PRO A 61 5.46 4.45 21.90
CA PRO A 61 4.30 4.30 22.79
C PRO A 61 3.52 3.01 22.49
N LEU A 62 3.00 2.38 23.54
CA LEU A 62 2.28 1.10 23.48
C LEU A 62 1.21 1.09 22.37
N LEU A 63 0.41 2.16 22.27
CA LEU A 63 -0.65 2.27 21.28
C LEU A 63 -0.14 2.18 19.82
N ILE A 64 1.01 2.79 19.50
CA ILE A 64 1.61 2.74 18.16
C ILE A 64 2.18 1.35 17.90
N THR A 65 2.86 0.78 18.91
CA THR A 65 3.40 -0.57 18.85
C THR A 65 2.28 -1.59 18.57
N GLU A 66 1.18 -1.54 19.30
CA GLU A 66 0.05 -2.44 19.08
C GLU A 66 -0.58 -2.28 17.69
N LYS A 67 -0.75 -1.05 17.18
CA LYS A 67 -1.25 -0.84 15.81
C LYS A 67 -0.33 -1.49 14.78
N PHE A 68 0.98 -1.32 14.94
CA PHE A 68 1.98 -1.91 14.05
C PHE A 68 1.99 -3.45 14.13
N GLU A 69 1.89 -4.04 15.32
CA GLU A 69 1.80 -5.49 15.50
C GLU A 69 0.50 -6.06 14.89
N ARG A 70 -0.64 -5.41 15.12
CA ARG A 70 -1.92 -5.78 14.49
C ARG A 70 -1.85 -5.72 12.97
N TRP A 71 -1.16 -4.72 12.41
CA TRP A 71 -0.92 -4.64 10.98
C TRP A 71 -0.05 -5.81 10.48
N LYS A 72 1.08 -6.11 11.15
CA LYS A 72 1.96 -7.23 10.79
C LYS A 72 1.23 -8.58 10.79
N MET A 73 0.37 -8.81 11.78
CA MET A 73 -0.46 -10.03 11.88
C MET A 73 -1.38 -10.25 10.68
N LYS A 74 -1.73 -9.19 9.92
CA LYS A 74 -2.56 -9.29 8.72
C LYS A 74 -1.75 -9.61 7.45
N LEU A 75 -0.45 -9.32 7.43
CA LEU A 75 0.40 -9.48 6.24
C LEU A 75 0.39 -10.88 5.61
N PRO A 76 0.36 -11.99 6.38
CA PRO A 76 0.34 -13.33 5.78
C PRO A 76 -0.86 -13.58 4.86
N LYS A 77 -1.97 -12.86 5.05
CA LYS A 77 -3.15 -12.97 4.19
C LYS A 77 -2.87 -12.53 2.75
N LEU A 78 -1.86 -11.69 2.53
CA LEU A 78 -1.46 -11.27 1.18
C LEU A 78 -0.83 -12.41 0.37
N ASN A 79 -0.31 -13.46 1.03
CA ASN A 79 0.23 -14.63 0.32
C ASN A 79 -0.85 -15.42 -0.42
N ALA A 80 -2.12 -15.27 -0.04
CA ALA A 80 -3.25 -15.92 -0.70
C ALA A 80 -3.73 -15.15 -1.94
N LEU A 81 -3.20 -13.95 -2.20
CA LEU A 81 -3.60 -13.14 -3.34
C LEU A 81 -2.75 -13.47 -4.56
N GLU A 82 -3.42 -13.85 -5.64
CA GLU A 82 -2.81 -14.01 -6.95
C GLU A 82 -3.24 -12.85 -7.85
N ILE A 83 -2.25 -12.13 -8.38
CA ILE A 83 -2.48 -10.99 -9.26
C ILE A 83 -1.82 -11.28 -10.61
N PRO A 84 -2.59 -11.23 -11.71
CA PRO A 84 -2.05 -11.33 -13.07
C PRO A 84 -1.04 -10.22 -13.31
N ARG A 85 0.22 -10.60 -13.58
CA ARG A 85 1.33 -9.65 -13.75
C ARG A 85 1.40 -9.09 -15.16
N CYS A 86 1.04 -9.90 -16.17
CA CYS A 86 1.06 -9.50 -17.57
C CYS A 86 -0.23 -8.79 -17.92
N VAL A 87 -0.15 -7.56 -18.41
CA VAL A 87 -1.29 -6.89 -19.03
C VAL A 87 -1.60 -7.68 -20.28
N ARG A 88 -2.74 -8.40 -20.27
CA ARG A 88 -3.10 -9.37 -21.32
C ARG A 88 -2.86 -8.81 -22.72
N GLU A 89 -2.29 -9.63 -23.61
CA GLU A 89 -2.13 -9.30 -25.04
C GLU A 89 -3.22 -9.96 -25.91
N ASP A 90 -4.00 -10.88 -25.35
CA ASP A 90 -5.05 -11.66 -26.01
C ASP A 90 -6.44 -11.00 -25.89
N PHE A 91 -6.49 -9.68 -26.07
CA PHE A 91 -7.77 -9.00 -26.26
C PHE A 91 -8.38 -9.43 -27.60
N ALA A 92 -9.70 -9.62 -27.65
CA ALA A 92 -10.38 -9.84 -28.93
C ALA A 92 -10.16 -8.61 -29.83
N GLU A 93 -10.07 -8.80 -31.15
CA GLU A 93 -9.76 -7.70 -32.10
C GLU A 93 -10.75 -6.54 -32.02
N ASP A 94 -12.00 -6.82 -31.66
CA ASP A 94 -13.09 -5.83 -31.51
C ASP A 94 -13.14 -5.19 -30.11
N SER A 95 -12.19 -5.52 -29.22
CA SER A 95 -12.19 -5.03 -27.84
C SER A 95 -11.96 -3.52 -27.77
N LYS A 96 -12.89 -2.82 -27.11
CA LYS A 96 -12.73 -1.41 -26.75
C LYS A 96 -11.88 -1.30 -25.50
N LEU A 97 -10.67 -0.77 -25.66
CA LEU A 97 -9.76 -0.52 -24.56
C LEU A 97 -10.01 0.86 -23.94
N SER A 98 -10.06 0.93 -22.61
CA SER A 98 -10.18 2.18 -21.86
C SER A 98 -9.35 2.13 -20.59
N ILE A 99 -8.78 3.28 -20.21
CA ILE A 99 -8.12 3.45 -18.92
C ILE A 99 -9.14 4.00 -17.92
N ARG A 100 -9.27 3.33 -16.77
CA ARG A 100 -10.12 3.76 -15.66
C ARG A 100 -9.23 4.17 -14.50
N VAL A 101 -9.33 5.44 -14.11
CA VAL A 101 -8.57 5.99 -12.99
C VAL A 101 -9.54 6.24 -11.85
N PHE A 102 -9.23 5.68 -10.68
CA PHE A 102 -9.94 5.95 -9.44
C PHE A 102 -8.99 6.66 -8.49
N CYS A 103 -9.47 7.73 -7.87
CA CYS A 103 -8.73 8.50 -6.88
C CYS A 103 -9.59 8.65 -5.63
N ASP A 104 -8.95 8.54 -4.47
CA ASP A 104 -9.57 8.83 -3.18
C ASP A 104 -8.61 9.65 -2.33
N ALA A 105 -9.15 10.57 -1.53
CA ALA A 105 -8.39 11.47 -0.68
C ALA A 105 -9.10 11.68 0.66
N SER A 106 -8.32 11.59 1.73
CA SER A 106 -8.73 11.82 3.11
C SER A 106 -7.75 12.77 3.79
N GLN A 107 -8.08 13.17 5.02
CA GLN A 107 -7.16 13.96 5.85
C GLN A 107 -5.85 13.21 6.18
N SER A 108 -5.86 11.88 6.11
CA SER A 108 -4.69 11.05 6.45
C SER A 108 -3.83 10.75 5.23
N ALA A 109 -4.43 10.59 4.06
CA ALA A 109 -3.75 10.09 2.88
C ALA A 109 -4.58 10.25 1.61
N TYR A 110 -3.92 10.13 0.47
CA TYR A 110 -4.54 10.03 -0.84
C TYR A 110 -3.98 8.84 -1.61
N ALA A 111 -4.80 8.26 -2.47
CA ALA A 111 -4.45 7.10 -3.25
C ALA A 111 -5.10 7.16 -4.64
N THR A 112 -4.45 6.49 -5.58
CA THR A 112 -4.92 6.36 -6.96
C THR A 112 -4.66 4.95 -7.43
N CYS A 113 -5.59 4.39 -8.19
CA CYS A 113 -5.40 3.16 -8.93
C CYS A 113 -5.88 3.31 -10.37
N ILE A 114 -5.15 2.67 -11.27
CA ILE A 114 -5.33 2.73 -12.71
C ILE A 114 -5.60 1.32 -13.19
N PHE A 115 -6.73 1.13 -13.86
CA PHE A 115 -7.10 -0.12 -14.48
C PHE A 115 -7.15 0.03 -16.00
N LEU A 116 -6.68 -0.99 -16.71
CA LEU A 116 -7.03 -1.19 -18.11
C LEU A 116 -8.30 -2.01 -18.15
N ARG A 117 -9.31 -1.49 -18.83
CA ARG A 117 -10.56 -2.19 -19.10
C ARG A 117 -10.64 -2.52 -20.58
N ALA A 118 -10.82 -3.79 -20.90
CA ALA A 118 -11.09 -4.28 -22.24
C ALA A 118 -12.52 -4.83 -22.29
N GLU A 119 -13.32 -4.32 -23.21
CA GLU A 119 -14.73 -4.68 -23.39
C GLU A 119 -14.97 -5.15 -24.82
N SER A 120 -15.41 -6.40 -24.97
CA SER A 120 -15.95 -6.97 -26.21
C SER A 120 -17.45 -7.26 -26.03
N ALA A 121 -18.12 -7.76 -27.08
CA ALA A 121 -19.54 -8.09 -27.02
C ALA A 121 -19.89 -9.11 -25.91
N ASP A 122 -19.01 -10.08 -25.67
CA ASP A 122 -19.27 -11.22 -24.78
C ASP A 122 -18.57 -11.11 -23.41
N ASN A 123 -17.59 -10.20 -23.27
CA ASN A 123 -16.76 -10.15 -22.08
C ASN A 123 -16.27 -8.73 -21.73
N THR A 124 -16.18 -8.45 -20.44
CA THR A 124 -15.47 -7.28 -19.91
C THR A 124 -14.42 -7.76 -18.92
N SER A 125 -13.17 -7.37 -19.16
CA SER A 125 -12.07 -7.63 -18.23
C SER A 125 -11.45 -6.32 -17.75
N CYS A 126 -11.03 -6.32 -16.49
CA CYS A 126 -10.34 -5.20 -15.87
C CYS A 126 -9.06 -5.69 -15.21
N GLN A 127 -7.95 -5.01 -15.47
CA GLN A 127 -6.66 -5.35 -14.89
C GLN A 127 -5.99 -4.13 -14.27
N LEU A 128 -5.49 -4.31 -13.05
CA LEU A 128 -4.70 -3.27 -12.37
C LEU A 128 -3.39 -3.05 -13.14
N ILE A 129 -3.18 -1.83 -13.61
CA ILE A 129 -1.93 -1.39 -14.23
C ILE A 129 -0.98 -0.85 -13.17
N GLN A 130 -1.49 0.05 -12.34
CA GLN A 130 -0.71 0.66 -11.28
C GLN A 130 -1.60 1.20 -10.17
N ALA A 131 -1.12 1.12 -8.94
CA ALA A 131 -1.66 1.85 -7.81
C ALA A 131 -0.55 2.60 -7.07
N ARG A 132 -0.91 3.72 -6.45
CA ARG A 132 -0.01 4.54 -5.64
C ARG A 132 -0.79 5.05 -4.45
N ASN A 133 -0.15 5.12 -3.29
CA ASN A 133 -0.66 5.84 -2.13
C ASN A 133 0.40 6.83 -1.64
N ARG A 134 -0.04 7.86 -0.92
CA ARG A 134 0.84 8.78 -0.22
C ARG A 134 0.13 9.33 1.00
N VAL A 135 0.87 9.44 2.10
CA VAL A 135 0.36 10.07 3.32
C VAL A 135 0.20 11.56 3.06
N ALA A 136 -0.90 12.14 3.55
CA ALA A 136 -1.18 13.56 3.39
C ALA A 136 -0.07 14.39 4.05
N PRO A 137 0.38 15.50 3.44
CA PRO A 137 1.38 16.38 4.05
C PRO A 137 0.93 16.90 5.42
N LEU A 138 1.87 17.02 6.36
CA LEU A 138 1.60 17.60 7.69
C LEU A 138 1.23 19.08 7.60
N LYS A 139 1.87 19.81 6.70
CA LYS A 139 1.51 21.18 6.38
C LYS A 139 0.35 21.15 5.41
N ARG A 140 -0.83 21.55 5.88
CA ARG A 140 -1.99 21.76 5.00
C ARG A 140 -1.70 22.97 4.12
N SER A 141 -1.52 22.76 2.83
CA SER A 141 -1.76 23.84 1.87
C SER A 141 -3.27 24.04 1.82
N LEU A 142 -3.74 25.19 2.31
CA LEU A 142 -5.10 25.65 2.02
C LEU A 142 -5.16 25.87 0.51
N PHE A 143 -5.64 24.88 -0.24
CA PHE A 143 -6.09 25.14 -1.60
C PHE A 143 -7.37 25.96 -1.46
N HIS A 144 -7.27 27.26 -1.73
CA HIS A 144 -8.44 28.05 -2.06
C HIS A 144 -8.88 27.54 -3.43
N ALA A 145 -9.96 26.76 -3.43
CA ALA A 145 -10.68 26.40 -4.65
C ALA A 145 -11.50 27.60 -5.12
#